data_AF-A0A7K1GGX3-F1
#
_entry.id   AF-A0A7K1GGX3-F1
#
_cell.length_a   1.000
_cell.length_b   1.000
_cell.length_c   1.000
_cell.angle_alpha   90.00
_cell.angle_beta   90.00
_cell.angle_gamma   90.00
#
_symmetry.space_group_name_H-M   'P 1'
#
loop_
_entity.id
_entity.type
_entity.pdbx_description
1 polymer ?
#
loop_
_entity_poly.entity_id
_entity_poly.type
_entity_poly.pdbx_seq_one_letter_code
_entity_poly.pdbx_strand_id
1 'polypeptide(L)'
;IFWVLLLMAIMSWVSQGRSPVEYVLLQLTEPLLRPIRRLLPSMGGLDFSPMILVLLMYVINMGVMEFLANTIVPLAYIWNWA
;
A
#
# COMPACT_ATOMS: atom_id res chain seq x y z
N ILE A 1 -4.82 5.66 4.76
CA ILE A 1 -4.65 4.90 3.50
C ILE A 1 -5.10 3.44 3.63
N PHE A 2 -4.68 2.70 4.67
CA PHE A 2 -5.02 1.27 4.86
C PHE A 2 -6.53 0.98 4.79
N TRP A 3 -7.36 1.71 5.56
CA TRP A 3 -8.81 1.52 5.56
C TRP A 3 -9.48 1.76 4.19
N VAL A 4 -8.94 2.69 3.41
CA VAL A 4 -9.40 2.96 2.04
C VAL A 4 -9.08 1.77 1.13
N LEU A 5 -7.89 1.18 1.25
CA LEU A 5 -7.48 -0.01 0.49
C LEU A 5 -8.30 -1.25 0.88
N LEU A 6 -8.59 -1.42 2.18
CA LEU A 6 -9.44 -2.49 2.69
C LEU A 6 -10.86 -2.38 2.11
N LEU A 7 -11.46 -1.19 2.19
CA LEU A 7 -12.77 -0.92 1.61
C LEU A 7 -12.77 -1.16 0.10
N MET A 8 -11.73 -0.72 -0.62
CA MET A 8 -11.63 -0.93 -2.05
C MET A 8 -11.52 -2.42 -2.42
N ALA A 9 -10.77 -3.22 -1.64
CA ALA A 9 -10.67 -4.66 -1.84
C ALA A 9 -12.03 -5.34 -1.66
N ILE A 10 -12.77 -4.99 -0.59
CA ILE A 10 -14.12 -5.51 -0.34
C ILE A 10 -15.08 -5.09 -1.47
N MET A 11 -15.04 -3.82 -1.87
CA MET A 11 -15.90 -3.30 -2.96
C MET A 11 -15.59 -3.95 -4.30
N SER A 12 -14.33 -4.34 -4.56
CA SER A 12 -13.96 -5.06 -5.78
C SER A 12 -14.63 -6.43 -5.88
N TRP A 13 -14.89 -7.11 -4.76
CA TRP A 13 -15.65 -8.37 -4.75
C TRP A 13 -17.16 -8.16 -4.88
N VAL A 14 -17.70 -7.10 -4.25
CA VAL A 14 -19.15 -6.87 -4.17
C VAL A 14 -19.71 -6.17 -5.42
N SER A 15 -19.01 -5.16 -5.92
CA SER A 15 -19.51 -4.16 -6.88
C SER A 15 -18.75 -4.18 -8.21
N GLN A 16 -17.47 -4.57 -8.22
CA GLN A 16 -16.63 -4.67 -9.44
C GLN A 16 -16.68 -3.41 -10.33
N GLY A 17 -16.60 -2.23 -9.73
CA GLY A 17 -16.57 -0.94 -10.44
C GLY A 17 -17.93 -0.33 -10.75
N ARG A 18 -19.04 -0.88 -10.24
CA ARG A 18 -20.41 -0.47 -10.62
C ARG A 18 -21.03 0.56 -9.68
N SER A 19 -20.36 0.94 -8.59
CA SER A 19 -20.89 1.88 -7.59
C SER A 19 -20.20 3.25 -7.60
N PRO A 20 -20.93 4.36 -7.32
CA PRO A 20 -20.34 5.71 -7.25
C PRO A 20 -19.28 5.84 -6.15
N VAL A 21 -19.45 5.12 -5.04
CA VAL A 21 -18.50 5.11 -3.91
C VAL A 21 -17.16 4.54 -4.35
N GLU A 22 -17.18 3.46 -5.14
CA GLU A 22 -15.96 2.84 -5.66
C GLU A 22 -15.21 3.77 -6.61
N TYR A 23 -15.90 4.62 -7.37
CA TYR A 23 -15.27 5.63 -8.22
C TYR A 23 -14.47 6.66 -7.40
N VAL A 24 -15.00 7.07 -6.24
CA VAL A 24 -14.28 7.96 -5.32
C VAL A 24 -13.07 7.25 -4.70
N LEU A 25 -13.24 6.01 -4.24
CA LEU A 25 -12.14 5.22 -3.69
C LEU A 25 -11.03 4.99 -4.73
N LEU A 26 -11.42 4.75 -5.98
CA LEU A 26 -10.52 4.61 -7.12
C LEU A 26 -9.71 5.87 -7.34
N GLN A 27 -10.33 7.05 -7.35
CA GLN A 27 -9.60 8.31 -7.53
C GLN A 27 -8.59 8.56 -6.39
N LEU A 28 -8.97 8.26 -5.15
CA LEU A 28 -8.09 8.44 -3.99
C LEU A 28 -6.88 7.48 -4.01
N THR A 29 -7.04 6.30 -4.61
CA THR A 29 -6.02 5.25 -4.62
C THR A 29 -5.29 5.12 -5.95
N GLU A 30 -5.75 5.78 -7.01
CA GLU A 30 -5.21 5.72 -8.37
C GLU A 30 -3.70 5.94 -8.45
N PRO A 31 -3.10 6.99 -7.84
CA PRO A 31 -1.66 7.21 -7.98
C PRO A 31 -0.81 6.07 -7.41
N LEU A 32 -1.33 5.35 -6.40
CA LEU A 32 -0.63 4.23 -5.76
C LEU A 32 -0.94 2.89 -6.44
N LEU A 33 -2.18 2.69 -6.91
CA LEU A 33 -2.63 1.42 -7.48
C LEU A 33 -2.38 1.32 -8.99
N ARG A 34 -2.33 2.43 -9.72
CA ARG A 34 -2.11 2.44 -11.18
C ARG A 34 -0.81 1.76 -11.60
N PRO A 35 0.35 1.97 -10.93
CA PRO A 35 1.57 1.23 -11.25
C PRO A 35 1.42 -0.28 -11.03
N ILE A 36 0.74 -0.67 -9.95
CA ILE A 36 0.53 -2.08 -9.57
C ILE A 36 -0.40 -2.77 -10.57
N ARG A 37 -1.50 -2.10 -10.96
CA ARG A 37 -2.46 -2.61 -11.96
C ARG A 37 -1.84 -2.82 -13.34
N ARG A 38 -0.79 -2.07 -13.69
CA ARG A 38 -0.07 -2.27 -14.96
C ARG A 38 0.76 -3.57 -14.96
N LEU A 39 1.12 -4.08 -13.79
CA LEU A 39 1.88 -5.32 -13.64
C LEU A 39 0.97 -6.54 -13.52
N LEU A 40 -0.27 -6.35 -13.07
CA LEU A 40 -1.23 -7.43 -12.91
C LEU A 40 -2.02 -7.68 -14.20
N PRO A 41 -2.27 -8.96 -14.56
CA PRO A 41 -3.21 -9.29 -15.62
C PRO A 41 -4.63 -8.90 -15.23
N SER A 42 -5.49 -8.62 -16.21
CA SER A 42 -6.89 -8.28 -15.97
C SER A 42 -7.65 -9.48 -15.38
N MET A 43 -8.06 -9.41 -14.11
CA MET A 43 -8.71 -10.51 -13.39
C MET A 43 -10.25 -10.42 -13.36
N GLY A 44 -10.87 -10.03 -14.48
CA GLY A 44 -12.33 -10.12 -14.64
C GLY A 44 -13.15 -9.31 -13.63
N GLY A 45 -12.69 -8.10 -13.28
CA GLY A 45 -13.41 -7.18 -12.37
C GLY A 45 -12.93 -7.22 -10.92
N LEU A 46 -12.15 -8.22 -10.52
CA LEU A 46 -11.50 -8.26 -9.21
C LEU A 46 -10.18 -7.50 -9.23
N ASP A 47 -9.97 -6.66 -8.22
CA ASP A 47 -8.74 -5.90 -8.08
C ASP A 47 -7.92 -6.35 -6.86
N PHE A 48 -6.83 -7.06 -7.12
CA PHE A 48 -5.88 -7.49 -6.09
C PHE A 48 -4.77 -6.46 -5.81
N SER A 49 -4.73 -5.36 -6.56
CA SER A 49 -3.75 -4.29 -6.37
C SER A 49 -3.73 -3.72 -4.96
N PRO A 50 -4.88 -3.53 -4.26
CA PRO A 50 -4.88 -3.08 -2.86
C PRO A 50 -4.13 -4.03 -1.92
N MET A 51 -4.27 -5.34 -2.11
CA MET A 51 -3.56 -6.36 -1.32
C MET A 51 -2.05 -6.27 -1.53
N ILE A 52 -1.62 -6.13 -2.78
CA ILE A 52 -0.20 -5.95 -3.11
C ILE A 52 0.34 -4.65 -2.52
N LEU A 53 -0.41 -3.55 -2.59
CA LEU A 53 0.01 -2.29 -2.02
C LEU A 53 0.18 -2.38 -0.50
N VAL A 54 -0.75 -3.05 0.20
CA VAL A 54 -0.64 -3.28 1.65
C VAL A 54 0.60 -4.13 1.98
N LEU A 55 0.84 -5.21 1.23
CA LEU A 55 2.01 -6.06 1.41
C LEU A 55 3.32 -5.28 1.19
N LEU A 56 3.39 -4.51 0.10
CA LEU A 56 4.55 -3.67 -0.22
C LEU A 56 4.83 -2.67 0.90
N MET A 57 3.78 -2.05 1.43
CA MET A 57 3.93 -1.07 2.50
C MET A 57 4.40 -1.72 3.81
N TYR A 58 3.98 -2.95 4.10
CA TYR A 58 4.48 -3.72 5.23
C TYR A 58 5.98 -4.04 5.08
N VAL A 59 6.39 -4.55 3.91
CA VAL A 59 7.80 -4.87 3.63
C VAL A 59 8.68 -3.62 3.70
N ILE A 60 8.23 -2.50 3.12
CA ILE A 60 8.95 -1.22 3.20
C ILE A 60 9.07 -0.76 4.65
N ASN A 61 7.98 -0.83 5.43
CA ASN A 61 8.03 -0.40 6.82
C ASN A 61 9.02 -1.24 7.63
N MET A 62 8.99 -2.57 7.47
CA MET A 62 9.91 -3.48 8.13
C MET A 62 11.38 -3.17 7.75
N GLY A 63 11.67 -3.06 6.45
CA GLY A 63 13.03 -2.78 5.98
C GLY A 63 13.54 -1.39 6.38
N VAL A 64 12.68 -0.37 6.37
CA VAL A 64 13.04 0.98 6.84
C VAL A 64 13.35 0.96 8.33
N MET A 65 12.52 0.31 9.16
CA MET A 65 12.76 0.24 10.60
C MET A 65 14.07 -0.49 10.90
N GLU A 66 14.34 -1.60 10.23
CA GLU A 66 15.60 -2.34 10.36
C GLU A 66 16.81 -1.50 9.93
N PHE A 67 16.72 -0.79 8.81
CA PHE A 67 17.79 0.09 8.33
C PHE A 67 18.09 1.22 9.32
N LEU A 68 17.04 1.90 9.80
CA LEU A 68 17.18 2.99 10.78
C LEU A 68 17.77 2.49 12.10
N ALA A 69 17.30 1.34 12.58
CA ALA A 69 17.77 0.74 13.83
C ALA A 69 19.25 0.32 13.76
N ASN A 70 19.73 -0.16 12.61
CA ASN A 70 21.11 -0.63 12.47
C ASN A 70 22.11 0.46 12.04
N THR A 71 21.64 1.57 11.46
CA THR A 71 22.52 2.63 10.95
C THR A 71 22.41 3.92 11.75
N ILE A 72 21.22 4.46 11.93
CA ILE A 72 21.01 5.79 12.52
C ILE A 72 21.12 5.73 14.05
N VAL A 73 20.48 4.73 14.66
CA VAL A 73 20.42 4.61 16.12
C VAL A 73 21.82 4.45 16.75
N PRO A 74 22.74 3.60 16.23
CA PRO A 74 24.10 3.49 16.77
C PRO A 74 24.90 4.78 16.63
N LEU A 75 24.78 5.50 15.51
CA LEU A 75 25.45 6.79 15.30
C LEU A 75 24.94 7.86 16.27
N ALA A 76 23.63 7.88 16.55
CA ALA A 76 23.03 8.78 17.53
C ALA A 76 23.53 8.51 18.95
N TYR A 77 23.74 7.23 19.31
CA TYR A 77 24.38 6.89 20.59
C TYR A 77 25.84 7.37 20.61
N ILE A 78 26.64 7.09 19.58
CA ILE A 78 28.06 7.50 19.55
C ILE A 78 28.21 9.03 19.69
N TRP A 79 27.34 9.80 19.03
CA TRP A 79 27.33 11.27 19.11
C TRP A 79 26.88 11.81 20.48
N ASN A 80 25.91 11.16 21.14
CA ASN A 80 25.41 11.62 22.46
C ASN A 80 26.37 11.34 23.63
N TRP A 81 27.36 10.47 23.45
CA TRP A 81 28.37 10.12 24.45
C TRP A 81 29.78 10.62 24.07
N ALA A 82 29.87 11.48 23.06
CA ALA A 82 31.08 12.22 22.67
C ALA A 82 31.02 13.66 23.19
#